data_AF-A0A554L633-F1
#
_entry.id   AF-A0A554L633-F1
#
_cell.length_a   1.000
_cell.length_b   1.000
_cell.length_c   1.000
_cell.angle_alpha   90.00
_cell.angle_beta   90.00
_cell.angle_gamma   90.00
#
_symmetry.space_group_name_H-M   'P 1'
#
loop_
_entity.id
_entity.type
_entity.pdbx_description
1 polymer ?
#
loop_
_entity_poly.entity_id
_entity_poly.type
_entity_poly.pdbx_seq_one_letter_code
_entity_poly.pdbx_strand_id
1 'polypeptide(L)' 'MGKTGIVVGILLIIVIGVVYFFVSSGKIPNPLSKKSEDPSLGEQIYTQTKNPLEGKLPESNPFSKVNPFKGVYKNPFQ' A
#
# COMPACT_ATOMS: atom_id res chain seq x y z
N MET A 1 20.16 46.22 23.37
CA MET A 1 18.83 45.56 23.40
C MET A 1 18.14 45.98 24.69
N GLY A 2 17.05 46.75 24.60
CA GLY A 2 16.28 47.12 25.81
C GLY A 2 15.71 45.87 26.49
N LYS A 3 15.50 45.92 27.81
CA LYS A 3 14.86 44.82 28.58
C LYS A 3 13.55 44.36 27.92
N THR A 4 12.84 45.28 27.28
CA THR A 4 11.65 45.04 26.46
C THR A 4 11.88 44.11 25.28
N GLY A 5 12.99 44.25 24.56
CA GLY A 5 13.34 43.38 23.42
C GLY A 5 13.64 41.94 23.83
N ILE A 6 14.24 41.76 25.01
CA ILE A 6 14.49 40.43 25.58
C ILE A 6 13.17 39.76 25.98
N VAL A 7 12.27 40.50 26.64
CA VAL A 7 10.94 39.99 27.03
C VAL A 7 10.10 39.59 25.82
N VAL A 8 10.09 40.40 24.76
CA VAL A 8 9.37 40.08 23.51
C VAL A 8 9.94 38.83 22.85
N GLY A 9 11.26 38.68 22.82
CA GLY A 9 11.90 37.49 22.26
C GLY A 9 11.53 36.20 23.02
N ILE A 10 11.50 36.25 24.35
CA ILE A 10 11.10 35.11 25.19
C ILE A 10 9.63 34.74 24.93
N LEU A 11 8.74 35.73 24.85
CA LEU A 11 7.32 35.51 24.56
C LEU A 11 7.11 34.81 23.21
N LEU A 12 7.86 35.20 22.18
CA LEU A 12 7.78 34.60 20.85
C LEU A 12 8.18 33.11 20.86
N ILE A 13 9.25 32.77 21.59
CA ILE A 13 9.72 31.38 21.73
C ILE A 13 8.67 30.52 22.46
N ILE A 14 8.04 31.06 23.50
CA ILE A 14 6.98 30.35 24.24
C ILE A 14 5.78 30.07 23.32
N VAL A 15 5.33 31.05 22.54
CA VAL A 15 4.20 30.87 21.60
C VAL A 15 4.53 29.80 20.55
N ILE A 16 5.72 29.84 19.96
CA ILE A 16 6.16 28.82 18.99
C ILE A 16 6.21 27.42 19.64
N GLY A 17 6.74 27.32 20.86
CA GLY A 17 6.80 26.06 21.60
C GLY A 17 5.42 25.48 21.92
N VAL A 18 4.47 26.32 22.32
CA VAL A 18 3.07 25.90 22.58
C VAL A 18 2.42 25.43 21.28
N VAL A 19 2.54 26.18 20.18
CA VAL A 19 1.98 25.78 18.88
C VAL A 19 2.57 24.43 18.42
N TYR A 20 3.89 24.28 18.51
CA TYR A 20 4.57 23.03 18.17
C TYR A 20 4.10 21.85 19.04
N PHE A 21 3.96 22.05 20.34
CA PHE A 21 3.48 21.01 21.26
C PHE A 21 2.05 20.57 20.93
N PHE A 22 1.16 21.50 20.60
CA PHE A 22 -0.23 21.17 20.25
C PHE A 22 -0.37 20.49 18.88
N VAL A 23 0.45 20.88 17.89
CA VAL A 23 0.51 20.20 16.59
C VAL A 23 1.11 18.80 16.73
N SER A 24 2.20 18.66 17.49
CA SER A 24 2.87 17.37 17.72
C SER A 24 2.03 16.40 18.57
N SER A 25 1.24 16.91 19.51
CA SER A 25 0.31 16.10 20.32
C SER A 25 -0.91 15.60 19.54
N GLY A 26 -1.01 15.87 18.24
CA GLY A 26 -2.10 15.39 17.37
C GLY A 26 -3.48 15.99 17.66
N LYS A 27 -3.55 17.00 18.54
CA LYS A 27 -4.82 17.69 18.88
C LYS A 27 -5.25 18.69 17.81
N ILE A 28 -4.31 19.14 16.98
CA ILE A 28 -4.57 20.00 15.83
C ILE A 28 -4.32 19.16 14.57
N PRO A 29 -5.32 18.99 13.69
CA PRO A 29 -5.10 18.31 12.42
C PRO A 29 -4.08 19.12 11.62
N ASN A 30 -2.91 18.54 11.40
CA ASN A 30 -1.90 19.15 10.55
C ASN A 30 -2.40 19.06 9.09
N PRO A 31 -2.70 20.18 8.41
CA PRO A 31 -3.20 20.16 7.04
C PRO A 31 -2.17 19.63 6.03
N LEU A 32 -0.90 19.53 6.43
CA LEU A 32 0.19 18.95 5.64
C LEU A 32 0.45 17.47 5.95
N SER A 33 -0.20 16.90 6.96
CA SER A 33 -0.15 15.47 7.23
C SER A 33 -1.04 14.76 6.23
N LYS A 34 -0.49 14.45 5.05
CA LYS A 34 -1.07 13.48 4.11
C LYS A 34 -0.98 12.08 4.73
N LYS A 35 -1.75 11.85 5.79
CA LYS A 35 -1.90 10.55 6.40
C LYS A 35 -3.11 9.87 5.76
N SER A 36 -2.99 9.52 4.48
CA SER A 36 -3.85 8.50 3.87
C SER A 36 -3.26 7.14 4.22
N GLU A 37 -3.38 6.75 5.48
CA GLU A 37 -3.07 5.37 5.92
C GLU A 37 -4.26 4.43 5.70
N ASP A 38 -5.45 4.97 5.39
CA ASP A 38 -6.59 4.16 5.02
C ASP A 38 -6.47 3.74 3.55
N PRO A 39 -6.37 2.43 3.26
CA PRO A 39 -6.33 1.96 1.88
C PRO A 39 -7.62 2.39 1.21
N SER A 40 -7.49 3.00 0.03
CA SER A 40 -8.66 3.46 -0.72
C SER A 40 -9.60 2.28 -1.00
N LEU A 41 -10.90 2.55 -1.14
CA LEU A 41 -11.89 1.52 -1.48
C LEU A 41 -11.46 0.69 -2.71
N GLY A 42 -10.82 1.31 -3.69
CA GLY A 42 -10.28 0.62 -4.87
C GLY A 42 -9.14 -0.35 -4.56
N GLU A 43 -8.28 0.00 -3.61
CA GLU A 43 -7.15 -0.84 -3.18
C GLU A 43 -7.62 -2.04 -2.34
N GLN A 44 -8.65 -1.84 -1.50
CA GLN A 44 -9.30 -2.92 -0.75
C GLN A 44 -10.01 -3.91 -1.68
N ILE A 45 -10.75 -3.42 -2.67
CA ILE A 45 -11.42 -4.29 -3.66
C ILE A 45 -10.37 -5.06 -4.46
N TYR A 46 -9.33 -4.38 -4.97
CA TYR A 46 -8.28 -5.00 -5.77
C TYR A 46 -7.56 -6.14 -5.02
N THR A 47 -7.23 -5.93 -3.74
CA THR A 47 -6.57 -6.95 -2.90
C THR A 47 -7.47 -8.13 -2.57
N GLN A 48 -8.77 -7.89 -2.34
CA GLN A 48 -9.75 -8.96 -2.08
C GLN A 48 -10.07 -9.80 -3.32
N THR A 49 -9.98 -9.23 -4.52
CA THR A 49 -10.31 -9.93 -5.77
C THR A 49 -9.15 -10.68 -6.42
N LYS A 50 -7.96 -10.74 -5.79
CA LYS A 50 -6.83 -11.48 -6.35
C LYS A 50 -7.12 -12.97 -6.38
N ASN A 51 -6.83 -13.61 -7.51
CA ASN A 51 -7.01 -15.05 -7.68
C ASN A 51 -5.98 -15.80 -6.81
N PRO A 52 -6.40 -16.62 -5.82
CA PRO A 52 -5.47 -17.37 -4.97
C PRO A 52 -4.64 -18.41 -5.73
N LEU A 53 -5.02 -18.70 -6.98
CA LEU A 53 -4.35 -19.63 -7.88
C LEU A 53 -3.51 -18.92 -8.95
N GLU A 54 -3.36 -17.59 -8.87
CA GLU A 54 -2.51 -16.81 -9.78
C GLU A 54 -1.06 -17.37 -9.71
N GLY A 55 -0.60 -17.97 -10.82
CA GLY A 55 0.72 -18.61 -10.90
C GLY A 55 0.83 -20.04 -10.33
N LYS A 56 -0.26 -20.61 -9.78
CA LYS A 56 -0.32 -22.00 -9.25
C LYS A 56 -1.31 -22.88 -10.01
N LEU A 57 -1.59 -22.55 -11.26
CA LEU A 57 -2.36 -23.45 -12.12
C LEU A 57 -1.51 -24.71 -12.37
N PRO A 58 -1.98 -25.90 -11.98
CA PRO A 58 -1.33 -27.12 -12.42
C PRO A 58 -1.35 -27.16 -13.96
N GLU A 59 -0.38 -27.83 -14.58
CA GLU A 59 -0.41 -27.99 -16.03
C GLU A 59 -1.78 -28.52 -16.45
N SER A 60 -2.46 -27.75 -17.32
CA SER A 60 -3.89 -27.90 -17.63
C SER A 60 -4.24 -29.26 -18.27
N ASN A 61 -3.25 -30.08 -18.61
CA ASN A 61 -3.45 -31.39 -19.20
C ASN A 61 -2.36 -32.40 -18.78
N PRO A 62 -2.64 -33.35 -17.87
CA PRO A 62 -1.69 -34.39 -17.48
C PRO A 62 -1.40 -35.41 -18.60
N PHE A 63 -2.19 -35.41 -19.69
CA PHE A 63 -2.02 -36.29 -20.85
C PHE A 63 -1.24 -35.65 -22.00
N SER A 64 -0.84 -34.38 -21.87
CA SER A 64 0.05 -33.73 -22.86
C SER A 64 1.44 -34.40 -22.88
N LYS A 65 1.90 -34.89 -21.73
CA LYS A 65 3.21 -35.54 -21.55
C LYS A 65 3.19 -37.05 -21.84
N VAL A 66 2.05 -37.70 -21.67
CA VAL A 66 1.87 -39.14 -21.90
C VAL A 66 0.57 -39.35 -22.67
N ASN A 67 0.66 -39.39 -23.99
CA ASN A 67 -0.43 -39.84 -24.86
C ASN A 67 -0.26 -41.35 -25.10
N PRO A 68 -1.04 -42.22 -24.42
CA PRO A 68 -0.90 -43.67 -24.53
C PRO A 68 -1.26 -44.21 -25.93
N PHE A 69 -1.93 -43.40 -26.76
CA PHE A 69 -2.33 -43.77 -28.12
C PHE A 69 -1.37 -43.26 -29.20
N LYS A 70 -0.33 -42.48 -28.83
CA LYS A 70 0.62 -41.90 -29.80
C LYS A 70 1.38 -42.95 -30.62
N GLY A 71 1.53 -44.16 -30.08
CA GLY A 71 2.15 -45.30 -30.79
C GLY A 71 1.17 -46.30 -31.41
N VAL A 72 -0.11 -46.25 -31.03
CA VAL A 72 -1.14 -47.21 -31.48
C VAL A 72 -1.95 -46.65 -32.65
N TYR A 73 -2.16 -45.34 -32.69
CA TYR A 73 -2.88 -44.68 -33.76
C TYR A 73 -1.97 -44.48 -34.98
N LYS A 74 -2.25 -45.22 -36.06
CA LYS A 74 -1.81 -44.88 -37.41
C LYS A 74 -3.03 -44.45 -38.21
N ASN A 75 -2.93 -43.35 -38.94
CA ASN A 75 -3.99 -42.90 -39.82
C ASN A 75 -4.20 -43.96 -40.93
N PRO A 76 -5.39 -44.58 -41.05
CA PRO A 76 -5.64 -45.62 -42.04
C PRO A 76 -5.82 -45.08 -43.47
N PHE A 77 -5.81 -43.76 -43.64
CA PHE A 77 -5.94 -43.07 -44.93
C PHE A 77 -4.64 -42.37 -45.35
N GLN A 78 -3.51 -42.71 -44.74
CA GLN A 78 -2.15 -42.32 -45.14
C GLN A 78 -1.39 -43.53 -45.66
#